data_AF-A0AAV3Y5E2-F1
#
_entry.id   AF-A0AAV3Y5E2-F1
#
_cell.length_a   1.000
_cell.length_b   1.000
_cell.length_c   1.000
_cell.angle_alpha   90.00
_cell.angle_beta   90.00
_cell.angle_gamma   90.00
#
_symmetry.space_group_name_H-M   'P 1'
#
loop_
_entity.id
_entity.type
_entity.pdbx_description
1 polymer ?
#
loop_
_entity_poly.entity_id
_entity_poly.type
_entity_poly.pdbx_seq_one_letter_code
_entity_poly.pdbx_strand_id
1 'polypeptide(L)' 'MTQRLLGRAATSGRADDNEETIKKRLVTFHNITTPVIEHYSKLGKVKTVSAEGGKDDVFAEVQKIFDESIGK' A
#
# COMPACT_ATOMS: atom_id res chain seq x y z
N MET A 1 -0.60 -4.69 7.71
CA MET A 1 -1.07 -3.27 7.74
C MET A 1 -1.55 -2.79 9.11
N THR A 2 -2.48 -3.48 9.79
CA THR A 2 -3.06 -3.04 11.09
C THR A 2 -2.02 -2.63 12.12
N GLN A 3 -0.95 -3.42 12.31
CA GLN A 3 0.15 -3.10 13.23
C GLN A 3 0.82 -1.74 12.92
N ARG A 4 1.03 -1.43 11.63
CA ARG A 4 1.61 -0.15 11.20
C ARG A 4 0.69 1.04 11.53
N LEU A 5 -0.62 0.86 11.39
CA LEU A 5 -1.62 1.90 11.70
C LEU A 5 -1.71 2.16 13.21
N LEU A 6 -1.69 1.11 14.03
CA LEU A 6 -1.66 1.23 15.49
C LEU A 6 -0.37 1.90 15.98
N GLY A 7 0.80 1.54 15.43
CA GLY A 7 2.06 2.22 15.74
C GLY A 7 2.04 3.71 15.37
N ARG A 8 1.35 4.08 14.29
CA ARG A 8 1.14 5.48 13.92
C ARG A 8 0.19 6.20 14.87
N ALA A 9 -0.88 5.55 15.34
CA ALA A 9 -1.79 6.12 16.34
C ALA A 9 -1.04 6.59 17.59
N ALA A 10 -0.10 5.77 18.06
CA ALA A 10 0.71 6.04 19.25
C ALA A 10 1.67 7.24 19.12
N THR A 11 2.02 7.64 17.88
CA THR A 11 3.09 8.63 17.64
C THR A 11 2.62 9.92 17.00
N SER A 12 1.44 9.94 16.36
CA SER A 12 1.03 11.04 15.47
C SER A 12 -0.22 11.82 15.93
N GLY A 13 -0.90 11.40 17.00
CA GLY A 13 -2.14 12.03 17.47
C GLY A 13 -3.34 11.79 16.55
N ARG A 14 -3.24 10.85 15.61
CA ARG A 14 -4.30 10.47 14.66
C ARG A 14 -5.42 9.69 15.35
N ALA A 15 -6.50 10.38 15.69
CA ALA A 15 -7.65 9.78 16.38
C ALA A 15 -8.39 8.69 15.55
N ASP A 16 -8.27 8.72 14.23
CA ASP A 16 -8.88 7.75 13.31
C ASP A 16 -8.10 6.44 13.16
N ASP A 17 -6.88 6.34 13.72
CA ASP A 17 -6.09 5.10 13.76
C ASP A 17 -6.43 4.25 15.00
N ASN A 18 -7.73 4.08 15.28
CA ASN A 18 -8.23 3.14 16.29
C ASN A 18 -8.67 1.81 15.64
N GLU A 19 -8.77 0.73 16.43
CA GLU A 19 -9.03 -0.62 15.91
C GLU A 19 -10.31 -0.71 15.07
N GLU A 20 -11.41 -0.13 15.54
CA GLU A 20 -12.69 -0.16 14.84
C GLU A 20 -12.60 0.54 13.47
N THR A 21 -11.99 1.72 13.44
CA THR A 21 -11.84 2.53 12.24
C THR A 21 -10.87 1.88 11.26
N ILE A 22 -9.77 1.31 11.74
CA ILE A 22 -8.81 0.56 10.92
C ILE A 22 -9.50 -0.62 10.22
N LYS A 23 -10.29 -1.41 10.95
CA LYS A 23 -11.04 -2.54 10.36
C LYS A 23 -11.98 -2.07 9.25
N LYS A 24 -12.79 -1.03 9.53
CA LYS A 24 -13.71 -0.46 8.52
C LYS A 24 -12.96 0.02 7.28
N ARG A 25 -11.86 0.75 7.46
CA ARG A 25 -11.03 1.26 6.35
C ARG A 25 -10.44 0.16 5.49
N LEU A 26 -9.96 -0.94 6.08
CA LEU A 26 -9.42 -2.07 5.32
C LEU A 26 -10.51 -2.76 4.50
N VAL A 27 -11.69 -2.98 5.08
CA VAL A 27 -12.85 -3.52 4.34
C VAL A 27 -13.23 -2.61 3.18
N THR A 28 -13.36 -1.31 3.43
CA THR A 28 -13.68 -0.31 2.38
C THR A 28 -12.62 -0.29 1.28
N PHE A 29 -11.33 -0.33 1.64
CA PHE A 29 -10.23 -0.40 0.68
C PHE A 29 -10.34 -1.64 -0.22
N HIS A 30 -10.54 -2.83 0.36
CA HIS A 30 -10.68 -4.04 -0.45
C HIS A 30 -11.91 -4.00 -1.35
N ASN A 31 -13.04 -3.47 -0.89
CA ASN A 31 -14.27 -3.41 -1.68
C ASN A 31 -14.19 -2.41 -2.83
N ILE A 32 -13.55 -1.26 -2.62
CA ILE A 32 -13.59 -0.13 -3.58
C ILE A 32 -12.31 -0.05 -4.41
N THR A 33 -11.15 -0.39 -3.86
CA THR A 33 -9.87 -0.24 -4.53
C THR A 33 -9.49 -1.47 -5.36
N THR A 34 -9.89 -2.68 -4.98
CA THR A 34 -9.59 -3.90 -5.76
C THR A 34 -10.11 -3.81 -7.21
N PRO A 35 -11.35 -3.36 -7.48
CA PRO A 35 -11.83 -3.18 -8.87
C PRO A 35 -11.01 -2.18 -9.68
N VAL A 36 -10.46 -1.14 -9.05
CA VAL A 36 -9.57 -0.16 -9.71
C VAL A 36 -8.24 -0.82 -10.10
N ILE A 37 -7.65 -1.60 -9.19
CA ILE A 37 -6.42 -2.37 -9.47
C ILE A 37 -6.65 -3.36 -10.60
N GLU A 38 -7.77 -4.09 -10.60
CA GLU A 38 -8.13 -5.02 -11.66
C GLU A 38 -8.29 -4.32 -13.01
N HIS A 39 -8.93 -3.15 -13.04
CA HIS A 39 -9.08 -2.36 -14.25
C HIS A 39 -7.73 -2.01 -14.88
N TYR A 40 -6.80 -1.41 -14.10
CA TYR A 40 -5.49 -1.02 -14.62
C TYR A 40 -4.57 -2.22 -14.88
N SER A 41 -4.75 -3.33 -14.16
CA SER A 41 -4.02 -4.58 -14.42
C SER A 41 -4.34 -5.12 -15.81
N LYS A 42 -5.62 -5.09 -16.22
CA LYS A 42 -6.06 -5.47 -17.57
C LYS A 42 -5.46 -4.59 -18.66
N LEU A 43 -5.11 -3.35 -18.35
CA LEU A 43 -4.43 -2.42 -19.26
C LEU A 43 -2.91 -2.59 -19.27
N GLY A 44 -2.35 -3.52 -18.50
CA GLY A 44 -0.90 -3.70 -18.35
C GLY A 44 -0.21 -2.55 -17.62
N LYS A 45 -0.97 -1.71 -16.88
CA LYS A 45 -0.48 -0.49 -16.23
C LYS A 45 -0.16 -0.65 -14.74
N VAL A 46 -0.37 -1.83 -14.18
CA VAL A 46 -0.08 -2.12 -12.77
C VAL A 46 1.27 -2.81 -12.64
N LYS A 47 2.11 -2.30 -11.74
CA LYS A 47 3.32 -2.94 -11.26
C LYS A 47 3.14 -3.16 -9.76
N THR A 48 3.33 -4.40 -9.31
CA THR A 48 3.12 -4.80 -7.92
C THR A 48 4.46 -4.90 -7.20
N VAL A 49 4.51 -4.37 -5.98
CA VAL A 49 5.67 -4.38 -5.09
C VAL A 49 5.23 -4.98 -3.77
N SER A 50 6.06 -5.83 -3.17
CA SER A 50 5.77 -6.33 -1.82
C SER A 50 5.88 -5.18 -0.82
N ALA A 51 4.82 -4.94 -0.05
CA ALA A 51 4.87 -3.95 1.03
C ALA A 51 5.41 -4.54 2.34
N GLU A 52 5.77 -5.82 2.37
CA GLU A 52 6.37 -6.50 3.52
C GLU A 52 7.90 -6.36 3.48
N GLY A 53 8.54 -6.30 4.65
CA GLY A 53 9.98 -6.09 4.78
C GLY A 53 10.38 -4.69 5.25
N GLY A 54 11.67 -4.38 5.15
CA GLY A 54 12.25 -3.10 5.51
C GLY A 54 11.95 -2.01 4.48
N LYS A 55 11.94 -0.74 4.92
CA LYS A 55 11.67 0.40 4.03
C LYS A 55 12.64 0.47 2.82
N ASP A 56 13.90 0.11 3.05
CA ASP A 56 14.95 0.21 2.04
C ASP A 56 14.84 -0.93 1.02
N ASP A 57 14.40 -2.12 1.45
CA ASP A 57 14.12 -3.25 0.56
C ASP A 57 12.94 -2.94 -0.38
N VAL A 58 11.85 -2.43 0.18
CA VAL A 58 10.67 -2.02 -0.58
C VAL A 58 11.03 -0.89 -1.56
N PHE A 59 11.85 0.07 -1.13
CA PHE A 59 12.29 1.16 -1.98
C PHE A 59 13.17 0.67 -3.14
N ALA A 60 14.08 -0.27 -2.90
CA ALA A 60 14.91 -0.85 -3.94
C ALA A 60 14.06 -1.59 -5.01
N GLU A 61 13.01 -2.31 -4.60
CA GLU A 61 12.08 -2.96 -5.53
C GLU A 61 11.33 -1.93 -6.39
N VAL A 62 10.90 -0.80 -5.80
CA VAL A 62 10.31 0.32 -6.53
C VAL A 62 11.30 0.90 -7.54
N GLN A 63 12.55 1.16 -7.14
CA GLN A 63 13.56 1.74 -8.05
C GLN A 63 13.76 0.88 -9.29
N LYS A 64 13.88 -0.45 -9.11
CA LYS A 64 14.03 -1.39 -10.22
C LYS A 64 12.90 -1.25 -11.26
N ILE A 65 11.65 -1.17 -10.81
CA ILE A 65 10.49 -1.02 -11.69
C ILE A 65 10.57 0.30 -12.49
N PHE A 66 11.00 1.37 -11.84
CA PHE A 66 11.13 2.67 -12.49
C PHE A 66 12.28 2.69 -13.49
N ASP A 67 13.45 2.14 -13.14
CA ASP A 67 14.61 2.05 -14.03
C ASP A 67 14.26 1.27 -15.31
N GLU A 68 13.60 0.11 -15.17
CA GLU A 68 13.09 -0.66 -16.31
C GLU A 68 12.10 0.16 -17.18
N SER A 69 11.26 0.98 -16.57
CA SER A 69 10.25 1.79 -17.29
C SER A 69 10.84 2.96 -18.09
N ILE A 70 12.03 3.43 -17.70
CA ILE A 70 12.75 4.53 -18.38
C ILE A 70 13.93 4.04 -19.21
N GLY A 71 14.15 2.72 -19.31
CA GLY A 71 15.19 2.10 -20.13
C GLY A 71 16.62 2.29 -19.59
N LYS A 72 16.78 2.37 -18.26
CA LYS A 72 18.09 2.26 -17.59
C LYS A 72 18.40 0.80 -17.27
#